data_AF-A0A8J6HUX4-F1
#
_entry.id   AF-A0A8J6HUX4-F1
#
_cell.length_a   1.000
_cell.length_b   1.000
_cell.length_c   1.000
_cell.angle_alpha   90.00
_cell.angle_beta   90.00
_cell.angle_gamma   90.00
#
_symmetry.space_group_name_H-M   'P 1'
#
loop_
_entity.id
_entity.type
_entity.pdbx_description
1 polymer ?
#
loop_
_entity_poly.entity_id
_entity_poly.type
_entity_poly.pdbx_seq_one_letter_code
_entity_poly.pdbx_strand_id
1 'polypeptide(L)'
;MGDDFRYQAALNSYINTDRLIKGFDLFPQTFQGKPIKLFYSTPSCYTKAVNDYVTANDYNLEIKTDDFFPLSDGPVNYWGGFLTSRPASKRFIREGNNLLQVAKQLAAVGQESYDNPGLNSLKEAMGVMQHHDAITGTELMDVAHDYHRLLYKSLSSANDAVDLILS
;
A
#
# COMPACT_ATOMS: atom_id res chain seq x y z
N MET A 1 16.86 3.76 5.59
CA MET A 1 16.87 2.31 5.86
C MET A 1 15.72 1.68 5.09
N GLY A 2 15.89 1.51 3.78
CA GLY A 2 14.79 1.20 2.84
C GLY A 2 15.05 1.86 1.50
N ASP A 3 14.41 1.32 0.46
CA ASP A 3 14.26 1.81 -0.93
C ASP A 3 13.52 0.72 -1.72
N ASP A 4 13.26 0.95 -3.00
CA ASP A 4 12.68 -0.02 -3.93
C ASP A 4 13.47 -1.33 -3.95
N PHE A 5 12.78 -2.44 -3.70
CA PHE A 5 13.31 -3.82 -3.72
C PHE A 5 14.61 -4.04 -2.91
N ARG A 6 14.82 -3.26 -1.84
CA ARG A 6 15.98 -3.41 -0.94
C ARG A 6 15.86 -4.65 -0.05
N TYR A 7 16.94 -4.92 0.68
CA TYR A 7 17.09 -6.03 1.63
C TYR A 7 17.12 -7.45 1.03
N GLN A 8 17.25 -7.62 -0.29
CA GLN A 8 17.56 -8.94 -0.89
C GLN A 8 18.85 -9.55 -0.30
N ALA A 9 19.86 -8.73 -0.03
CA ALA A 9 21.06 -9.08 0.73
C ALA A 9 21.05 -8.37 2.10
N ALA A 10 20.04 -8.69 2.92
CA ALA A 10 19.74 -8.01 4.18
C ALA A 10 20.94 -7.87 5.14
N LEU A 11 21.83 -8.87 5.18
CA LEU A 11 23.00 -8.88 6.06
C LEU A 11 23.87 -7.64 5.90
N ASN A 12 24.07 -7.15 4.68
CA ASN A 12 24.88 -5.96 4.43
C ASN A 12 24.26 -4.70 5.06
N SER A 13 22.94 -4.56 4.98
CA SER A 13 22.21 -3.45 5.59
C SER A 13 22.26 -3.51 7.11
N TYR A 14 22.03 -4.70 7.68
CA TYR A 14 22.00 -4.90 9.13
C TYR A 14 23.38 -4.77 9.76
N ILE A 15 24.44 -5.39 9.19
CA ILE A 15 25.78 -5.33 9.80
C ILE A 15 26.33 -3.89 9.84
N ASN A 16 26.04 -3.08 8.81
CA ASN A 16 26.48 -1.69 8.77
C ASN A 16 25.65 -0.82 9.73
N THR A 17 24.37 -1.12 9.89
CA THR A 17 23.53 -0.42 10.87
C THR A 17 23.90 -0.78 12.30
N ASP A 18 24.20 -2.04 12.59
CA ASP A 18 24.69 -2.50 13.90
C ASP A 18 26.02 -1.81 14.25
N ARG A 19 26.94 -1.74 13.28
CA ARG A 19 28.20 -1.00 13.43
C ARG A 19 27.96 0.49 13.69
N LEU A 20 26.99 1.11 13.01
CA LEU A 20 26.62 2.50 13.23
C LEU A 20 26.06 2.73 14.63
N ILE A 21 25.09 1.90 15.06
CA ILE A 21 24.51 1.94 16.41
C ILE A 21 25.62 1.76 17.45
N LYS A 22 26.45 0.73 17.29
CA LYS A 22 27.58 0.47 18.19
C LYS A 22 28.60 1.61 18.19
N GLY A 23 28.80 2.26 17.05
CA GLY A 23 29.65 3.45 16.94
C GLY A 23 29.13 4.60 17.80
N PHE A 24 27.83 4.85 17.81
CA PHE A 24 27.22 5.87 18.67
C PHE A 24 27.24 5.51 20.16
N ASP A 25 27.19 4.22 20.50
CA ASP A 25 27.37 3.77 21.88
C ASP A 25 28.83 3.94 22.36
N LEU A 26 29.81 3.65 21.50
CA LEU A 26 31.24 3.75 21.83
C LEU A 26 31.76 5.18 21.80
N PHE A 27 31.19 6.03 20.94
CA PHE A 27 31.59 7.42 20.76
C PHE A 27 30.37 8.35 20.89
N PRO A 28 29.87 8.59 22.12
CA PRO A 28 28.63 9.30 22.35
C PRO A 28 28.60 10.69 21.71
N GLN A 29 27.62 10.92 20.86
CA GLN A 29 27.37 12.22 20.24
C GLN A 29 26.27 12.96 20.99
N THR A 30 26.28 14.29 20.92
CA THR A 30 25.23 15.13 21.48
C THR A 30 24.66 16.06 20.42
N PHE A 31 23.36 16.35 20.51
CA PHE A 31 22.68 17.39 19.75
C PHE A 31 21.99 18.32 20.73
N GLN A 32 22.29 19.62 20.67
CA GLN A 32 21.80 20.61 21.62
C GLN A 32 22.00 20.19 23.10
N GLY A 33 23.17 19.61 23.40
CA GLY A 33 23.53 19.15 24.75
C GLY A 33 22.83 17.87 25.22
N LYS A 34 21.97 17.25 24.41
CA LYS A 34 21.32 15.97 24.71
C LYS A 34 22.02 14.81 24.00
N PRO A 35 22.24 13.65 24.66
CA PRO A 35 22.87 12.51 24.03
C PRO A 35 21.99 11.96 22.90
N ILE A 36 22.63 11.60 21.78
CA ILE A 36 21.97 10.93 20.65
C ILE A 36 22.02 9.43 20.89
N LYS A 37 20.85 8.76 20.86
CA LYS A 37 20.74 7.31 20.94
C LYS A 37 20.16 6.77 19.63
N LEU A 38 20.86 5.81 19.03
CA LEU A 38 20.41 5.08 17.84
C LEU A 38 19.92 3.69 18.23
N PHE A 39 18.84 3.23 17.60
CA PHE A 39 18.30 1.88 17.77
C PHE A 39 17.40 1.53 16.59
N TYR A 40 17.20 0.23 16.33
CA TYR A 40 16.17 -0.20 15.38
C TYR A 40 14.79 0.10 15.92
N SER A 41 13.89 0.50 15.02
CA SER A 41 12.53 0.88 15.39
C SER A 41 11.56 0.46 14.29
N THR A 42 10.28 0.69 14.54
CA THR A 42 9.18 0.55 13.60
C THR A 42 8.43 1.88 13.50
N PRO A 43 7.65 2.11 12.42
CA PRO A 43 6.79 3.28 12.33
C PRO A 43 5.85 3.46 13.54
N SER A 44 5.34 2.35 14.10
CA SER A 44 4.49 2.38 15.30
C SER A 44 5.25 2.83 16.55
N CYS A 45 6.47 2.33 16.78
CA CYS A 45 7.30 2.77 17.90
C CYS A 45 7.66 4.26 17.80
N TYR A 46 7.99 4.75 16.61
CA TYR A 46 8.25 6.17 16.39
C TYR A 46 7.02 7.03 16.67
N THR A 47 5.87 6.68 16.10
CA THR A 47 4.62 7.43 16.26
C THR A 47 4.19 7.45 17.73
N LYS A 48 4.36 6.34 18.45
CA LYS A 48 4.13 6.29 19.90
C LYS A 48 5.04 7.27 20.64
N ALA A 49 6.34 7.27 20.36
CA ALA A 49 7.29 8.15 21.04
C ALA A 49 6.99 9.65 20.77
N VAL A 50 6.59 9.99 19.55
CA VAL A 50 6.14 11.34 19.21
C VAL A 50 4.88 11.70 20.00
N ASN A 51 3.88 10.83 20.04
CA ASN A 51 2.65 11.05 20.80
C ASN A 51 2.93 11.23 22.30
N ASP A 52 3.73 10.35 22.90
CA ASP A 52 4.12 10.44 24.32
C ASP A 52 4.80 11.79 24.60
N TYR A 53 5.70 12.23 23.70
CA TYR A 53 6.40 13.50 23.82
C TYR A 53 5.45 14.70 23.71
N VAL A 54 4.54 14.69 22.73
CA VAL A 54 3.52 15.74 22.53
C VAL A 54 2.64 15.86 23.77
N THR A 55 2.11 14.74 24.28
CA THR A 55 1.25 14.72 25.48
C THR A 55 1.99 15.16 26.73
N ALA A 56 3.23 14.69 26.93
CA ALA A 56 4.02 15.03 28.12
C ALA A 56 4.45 16.51 28.17
N ASN A 57 4.48 17.20 27.03
CA ASN A 57 4.90 18.60 26.92
C ASN A 57 3.74 19.55 26.59
N ASP A 58 2.50 19.05 26.59
CA ASP A 58 1.29 19.82 26.27
C ASP A 58 1.41 20.57 24.93
N TYR A 59 1.97 19.90 23.91
CA TYR A 59 2.13 20.47 22.59
C TYR A 59 0.87 20.30 21.75
N ASN A 60 0.55 21.34 20.97
CA ASN A 60 -0.53 21.32 20.00
C ASN A 60 0.04 21.11 18.59
N LEU A 61 -0.42 20.06 17.91
CA LEU A 61 -0.08 19.81 16.52
C LEU A 61 -1.01 20.60 15.59
N GLU A 62 -0.49 21.05 14.45
CA GLU A 62 -1.30 21.71 13.42
C GLU A 62 -2.31 20.73 12.81
N ILE A 63 -3.54 21.22 12.58
CA ILE A 63 -4.62 20.44 11.98
C ILE A 63 -4.58 20.63 10.46
N LYS A 64 -4.54 19.52 9.71
CA LYS A 64 -4.69 19.49 8.25
C LYS A 64 -6.04 18.87 7.88
N THR A 65 -6.86 19.56 7.09
CA THR A 65 -8.23 19.15 6.74
C THR A 65 -8.43 18.69 5.31
N ASP A 66 -7.59 19.17 4.38
CA ASP A 66 -7.80 18.97 2.94
C ASP A 66 -6.91 17.83 2.39
N ASP A 67 -6.82 17.64 1.07
CA ASP A 67 -5.95 16.64 0.45
C ASP A 67 -4.51 17.12 0.18
N PHE A 68 -3.75 16.31 -0.56
CA PHE A 68 -2.40 16.60 -1.03
C PHE A 68 -2.30 16.57 -2.58
N PHE A 69 -3.40 16.85 -3.29
CA PHE A 69 -3.40 16.91 -4.76
C PHE A 69 -3.35 18.35 -5.29
N PRO A 70 -2.70 18.58 -6.46
CA PRO A 70 -1.88 17.65 -7.21
C PRO A 70 -0.46 17.48 -6.61
N LEU A 71 0.11 16.28 -6.73
CA LEU A 71 1.52 16.06 -6.43
C LEU A 71 2.40 16.70 -7.51
N SER A 72 3.47 17.37 -7.08
CA SER A 72 4.51 17.90 -7.96
C SER A 72 5.89 17.64 -7.35
N ASP A 73 6.82 17.11 -8.14
CA ASP A 73 8.21 16.87 -7.73
C ASP A 73 9.22 17.86 -8.38
N GLY A 74 8.70 18.86 -9.10
CA GLY A 74 9.48 19.94 -9.69
C GLY A 74 8.60 21.14 -10.04
N PRO A 75 9.19 22.27 -10.48
CA PRO A 75 8.43 23.50 -10.75
C PRO A 75 7.35 23.37 -11.82
N VAL A 76 7.47 22.38 -12.72
CA VAL A 76 6.56 22.14 -13.85
C VAL A 76 6.16 20.66 -13.99
N ASN A 77 6.47 19.83 -13.00
CA ASN A 77 6.29 18.37 -13.06
C ASN A 77 5.08 17.93 -12.23
N TYR A 78 3.89 18.27 -12.69
CA TYR A 78 2.67 17.87 -12.01
C TYR A 78 2.24 16.47 -12.41
N TRP A 79 1.97 15.63 -11.42
CA TRP A 79 1.56 14.23 -11.61
C TRP A 79 0.05 14.15 -11.90
N GLY A 80 -0.45 14.92 -12.86
CA GLY A 80 -1.85 14.90 -13.29
C GLY A 80 -2.16 13.84 -14.36
N GLY A 81 -1.14 13.37 -15.09
CA GLY A 81 -1.34 12.47 -16.23
C GLY A 81 -1.93 11.10 -15.87
N PHE A 82 -1.51 10.52 -14.74
CA PHE A 82 -1.98 9.20 -14.30
C PHE A 82 -3.49 9.16 -14.00
N LEU A 83 -4.12 10.32 -13.81
CA LEU A 83 -5.57 10.43 -13.67
C LEU A 83 -6.30 9.92 -14.93
N THR A 84 -5.65 9.93 -16.10
CA THR A 84 -6.25 9.47 -17.37
C THR A 84 -5.49 8.32 -18.04
N SER A 85 -4.21 8.08 -17.72
CA SER A 85 -3.42 6.97 -18.31
C SER A 85 -4.17 5.63 -18.27
N ARG A 86 -4.13 4.88 -19.37
CA ARG A 86 -4.83 3.58 -19.53
C ARG A 86 -6.32 3.63 -19.10
N PRO A 87 -7.17 4.46 -19.75
CA PRO A 87 -8.56 4.65 -19.32
C PRO A 87 -9.39 3.36 -19.43
N ALA A 88 -9.10 2.48 -20.38
CA ALA A 88 -9.73 1.16 -20.49
C ALA A 88 -9.44 0.29 -19.25
N SER A 89 -8.19 0.27 -18.75
CA SER A 89 -7.86 -0.43 -17.50
C SER A 89 -8.67 0.12 -16.32
N LYS A 90 -8.73 1.45 -16.16
CA LYS A 90 -9.51 2.11 -15.10
C LYS A 90 -10.99 1.71 -15.15
N ARG A 91 -11.58 1.64 -16.35
CA ARG A 91 -12.95 1.15 -16.54
C ARG A 91 -13.09 -0.32 -16.16
N PHE A 92 -12.17 -1.17 -16.59
CA PHE A 92 -12.21 -2.60 -16.32
C PHE A 92 -12.13 -2.90 -14.80
N ILE A 93 -11.27 -2.16 -14.08
CA ILE A 93 -11.18 -2.23 -12.61
C ILE A 93 -12.50 -1.81 -11.95
N ARG A 94 -13.17 -0.76 -12.47
CA ARG A 94 -14.47 -0.32 -11.95
C ARG A 94 -15.55 -1.39 -12.12
N GLU A 95 -15.56 -2.08 -13.24
CA GLU A 95 -16.47 -3.20 -13.51
C GLU A 95 -16.16 -4.40 -12.61
N GLY A 96 -14.88 -4.75 -12.45
CA GLY A 96 -14.39 -5.75 -11.50
C GLY A 96 -14.85 -5.49 -10.06
N ASN A 97 -14.71 -4.25 -9.59
CA ASN A 97 -15.19 -3.88 -8.26
C ASN A 97 -16.72 -4.00 -8.16
N ASN A 98 -17.47 -3.61 -9.20
CA ASN A 98 -18.93 -3.71 -9.18
C ASN A 98 -19.38 -5.17 -9.02
N LEU A 99 -18.83 -6.09 -9.82
CA LEU A 99 -19.14 -7.51 -9.67
C LEU A 99 -18.74 -8.01 -8.28
N LEU A 100 -17.57 -7.62 -7.78
CA LEU A 100 -17.12 -8.03 -6.45
C LEU A 100 -18.11 -7.61 -5.34
N GLN A 101 -18.67 -6.40 -5.41
CA GLN A 101 -19.66 -5.97 -4.42
C GLN A 101 -20.96 -6.79 -4.52
N VAL A 102 -21.46 -7.04 -5.72
CA VAL A 102 -22.66 -7.87 -5.94
C VAL A 102 -22.42 -9.30 -5.43
N ALA A 103 -21.30 -9.89 -5.81
CA ALA A 103 -20.94 -11.25 -5.42
C ALA A 103 -20.82 -11.42 -3.90
N LYS A 104 -20.23 -10.43 -3.20
CA LYS A 104 -20.18 -10.42 -1.73
C LYS A 104 -21.55 -10.33 -1.08
N GLN A 105 -22.47 -9.55 -1.66
CA GLN A 105 -23.85 -9.44 -1.15
C GLN A 105 -24.61 -10.75 -1.35
N LEU A 106 -24.50 -11.36 -2.53
CA LEU A 106 -25.14 -12.64 -2.82
C LEU A 106 -24.60 -13.75 -1.93
N ALA A 107 -23.27 -13.83 -1.75
CA ALA A 107 -22.66 -14.78 -0.82
C ALA A 107 -23.14 -14.59 0.62
N ALA A 108 -23.27 -13.34 1.09
CA ALA A 108 -23.79 -13.07 2.43
C ALA A 108 -25.25 -13.52 2.60
N VAL A 109 -26.11 -13.27 1.59
CA VAL A 109 -27.52 -13.70 1.60
C VAL A 109 -27.64 -15.23 1.48
N GLY A 110 -26.83 -15.85 0.63
CA GLY A 110 -26.74 -17.29 0.44
C GLY A 110 -26.06 -18.03 1.60
N GLN A 111 -25.60 -17.32 2.63
CA GLN A 111 -24.87 -17.88 3.78
C GLN A 111 -23.63 -18.68 3.38
N GLU A 112 -22.98 -18.26 2.29
CA GLU A 112 -21.73 -18.83 1.81
C GLU A 112 -20.60 -18.59 2.82
N SER A 113 -19.61 -19.48 2.81
CA SER A 113 -18.38 -19.26 3.58
C SER A 113 -17.71 -17.96 3.15
N TYR A 114 -17.21 -17.19 4.12
CA TYR A 114 -16.36 -16.03 3.83
C TYR A 114 -15.14 -16.42 2.97
N ASP A 115 -14.62 -17.63 3.22
CA ASP A 115 -13.49 -18.23 2.50
C ASP A 115 -13.95 -19.00 1.25
N ASN A 116 -14.81 -18.37 0.45
CA ASN A 116 -15.24 -18.91 -0.84
C ASN A 116 -14.10 -18.71 -1.86
N PRO A 117 -13.45 -19.77 -2.38
CA PRO A 117 -12.29 -19.64 -3.27
C PRO A 117 -12.60 -18.90 -4.58
N GLY A 118 -13.82 -19.09 -5.11
CA GLY A 118 -14.27 -18.41 -6.33
C GLY A 118 -14.31 -16.89 -6.14
N LEU A 119 -14.79 -16.43 -4.98
CA LEU A 119 -14.81 -15.00 -4.66
C LEU A 119 -13.46 -14.46 -4.18
N ASN A 120 -12.66 -15.25 -3.47
CA ASN A 120 -11.34 -14.84 -2.99
C ASN A 120 -10.42 -14.45 -4.14
N SER A 121 -10.47 -15.19 -5.25
CA SER A 121 -9.69 -14.87 -6.45
C SER A 121 -9.94 -13.45 -6.97
N LEU A 122 -11.19 -12.97 -6.93
CA LEU A 122 -11.56 -11.61 -7.32
C LEU A 122 -11.23 -10.59 -6.24
N LYS A 123 -11.36 -10.93 -4.95
CA LYS A 123 -10.90 -10.06 -3.84
C LYS A 123 -9.40 -9.77 -3.97
N GLU A 124 -8.59 -10.79 -4.19
CA GLU A 124 -7.14 -10.69 -4.33
C GLU A 124 -6.75 -9.91 -5.59
N ALA A 125 -7.33 -10.25 -6.75
CA ALA A 125 -7.08 -9.53 -7.99
C ALA A 125 -7.45 -8.05 -7.85
N MET A 126 -8.62 -7.73 -7.28
CA MET A 126 -9.02 -6.35 -7.05
C MET A 126 -8.07 -5.61 -6.10
N GLY A 127 -7.51 -6.29 -5.09
CA GLY A 127 -6.47 -5.77 -4.22
C GLY A 127 -5.19 -5.42 -4.99
N VAL A 128 -4.70 -6.33 -5.83
CA VAL A 128 -3.54 -6.07 -6.72
C VAL A 128 -3.83 -4.89 -7.66
N MET A 129 -5.04 -4.81 -8.21
CA MET A 129 -5.42 -3.73 -9.11
C MET A 129 -5.48 -2.35 -8.42
N GLN A 130 -5.48 -2.27 -7.08
CA GLN A 130 -5.34 -1.00 -6.36
C GLN A 130 -3.89 -0.58 -6.13
N HIS A 131 -2.90 -1.38 -6.55
CA HIS A 131 -1.50 -0.98 -6.54
C HIS A 131 -1.32 0.36 -7.25
N HIS A 132 -0.42 1.21 -6.74
CA HIS A 132 -0.21 2.56 -7.24
C HIS A 132 0.47 2.63 -8.61
N ASP A 133 0.84 1.49 -9.21
CA ASP A 133 1.18 1.38 -10.64
C ASP A 133 0.14 0.62 -11.47
N ALA A 134 -0.90 0.05 -10.85
CA ALA A 134 -1.95 -0.67 -11.56
C ALA A 134 -3.10 0.27 -11.95
N ILE A 135 -3.88 0.77 -10.99
CA ILE A 135 -5.03 1.65 -11.28
C ILE A 135 -4.59 2.98 -11.91
N THR A 136 -3.39 3.45 -11.58
CA THR A 136 -2.80 4.69 -12.10
C THR A 136 -2.39 4.57 -13.56
N GLY A 137 -2.10 3.36 -14.05
CA GLY A 137 -1.68 3.14 -15.43
C GLY A 137 -0.23 3.55 -15.70
N THR A 138 0.65 3.47 -14.70
CA THR A 138 2.08 3.83 -14.76
C THR A 138 3.02 2.63 -14.92
N GLU A 139 2.48 1.43 -15.06
CA GLU A 139 3.18 0.18 -15.33
C GLU A 139 3.61 0.01 -16.80
N LEU A 140 4.60 -0.87 -17.03
CA LEU A 140 5.00 -1.32 -18.36
C LEU A 140 3.87 -2.10 -19.07
N MET A 141 3.90 -2.15 -20.40
CA MET A 141 2.82 -2.78 -21.18
C MET A 141 2.58 -4.25 -20.82
N ASP A 142 3.64 -5.04 -20.64
CA ASP A 142 3.50 -6.46 -20.29
C ASP A 142 2.90 -6.66 -18.90
N VAL A 143 3.19 -5.74 -17.97
CA VAL A 143 2.58 -5.73 -16.63
C VAL A 143 1.10 -5.39 -16.72
N ALA A 144 0.73 -4.41 -17.57
CA ALA A 144 -0.68 -4.10 -17.83
C ALA A 144 -1.44 -5.30 -18.43
N HIS A 145 -0.82 -6.01 -19.37
CA HIS A 145 -1.40 -7.24 -19.93
C HIS A 145 -1.58 -8.32 -18.85
N ASP A 146 -0.61 -8.49 -17.95
CA ASP A 146 -0.72 -9.44 -16.85
C ASP A 146 -1.84 -9.06 -15.87
N TYR A 147 -1.98 -7.77 -15.55
CA TYR A 147 -3.10 -7.24 -14.77
C TYR A 147 -4.46 -7.53 -15.42
N HIS A 148 -4.59 -7.34 -16.73
CA HIS A 148 -5.83 -7.66 -17.44
C HIS A 148 -6.12 -9.16 -17.44
N ARG A 149 -5.10 -10.00 -17.64
CA ARG A 149 -5.21 -11.46 -17.57
C ARG A 149 -5.65 -11.91 -16.17
N LEU A 150 -5.05 -11.36 -15.12
CA LEU A 150 -5.39 -11.63 -13.72
C LEU A 150 -6.85 -11.26 -13.44
N LEU A 151 -7.24 -10.03 -13.74
CA LEU A 151 -8.59 -9.53 -13.46
C LEU A 151 -9.66 -10.30 -14.25
N TYR A 152 -9.42 -10.57 -15.53
CA TYR A 152 -10.33 -11.37 -16.35
C TYR A 152 -10.55 -12.78 -15.79
N LYS A 153 -9.47 -13.47 -15.41
CA LYS A 153 -9.56 -14.81 -14.83
C LYS A 153 -10.37 -14.81 -13.53
N SER A 154 -10.09 -13.87 -12.65
CA SER A 154 -10.80 -13.77 -11.37
C SER A 154 -12.26 -13.34 -11.51
N LEU A 155 -12.59 -12.51 -12.50
CA LEU A 155 -13.97 -12.17 -12.86
C LEU A 155 -14.75 -13.43 -13.28
N SER A 156 -14.17 -14.27 -14.13
CA SER A 156 -14.79 -15.54 -14.54
C SER A 156 -15.05 -16.45 -13.34
N SER A 157 -14.05 -16.64 -12.47
CA SER A 157 -14.19 -17.48 -11.28
C SER A 157 -15.23 -16.95 -10.29
N ALA A 158 -15.37 -15.63 -10.16
CA ALA A 158 -16.40 -15.03 -9.32
C ALA A 158 -17.80 -15.17 -9.93
N ASN A 159 -17.95 -15.05 -11.25
CA ASN A 159 -19.22 -15.30 -11.92
C ASN A 159 -19.68 -16.75 -11.72
N ASP A 160 -18.79 -17.72 -11.93
CA ASP A 160 -19.11 -19.14 -11.71
C ASP A 160 -19.57 -19.40 -10.26
N ALA A 161 -18.92 -18.76 -9.29
CA ALA A 161 -19.29 -18.87 -7.88
C ALA A 161 -20.65 -18.20 -7.57
N VAL A 162 -20.96 -17.08 -8.22
CA VAL A 162 -22.25 -16.40 -8.08
C VAL A 162 -23.38 -17.19 -8.72
N ASP A 163 -23.15 -17.80 -9.88
CA ASP A 163 -24.16 -18.59 -10.58
C ASP A 163 -24.63 -19.78 -9.72
N LEU A 164 -23.72 -20.41 -8.97
CA LEU A 164 -24.05 -21.49 -8.03
C LEU A 164 -24.93 -21.02 -6.86
N ILE A 165 -24.82 -19.76 -6.45
CA ILE A 165 -25.64 -19.19 -5.36
C ILE A 165 -27.06 -18.88 -5.87
N LEU A 166 -27.18 -18.56 -7.16
CA LEU A 166 -28.44 -18.16 -7.79
C LEU A 166 -29.27 -19.35 -8.33
N SER A 167 -28.67 -20.53 -8.47
CA SER A 167 -29.32 -21.77 -8.91
C SER A 167 -30.07 -22.47 -7.77
#